data_AF-A0A9Q1KXG3-F1
#
_entry.id   AF-A0A9Q1KXG3-F1
#
_cell.length_a   1.000
_cell.length_b   1.000
_cell.length_c   1.000
_cell.angle_alpha   90.00
_cell.angle_beta   90.00
_cell.angle_gamma   90.00
#
_symmetry.space_group_name_H-M   'P 1'
#
loop_
_entity.id
_entity.type
_entity.pdbx_description
1 polymer ?
#
loop_
_entity_poly.entity_id
_entity_poly.type
_entity_poly.pdbx_seq_one_letter_code
_entity_poly.pdbx_strand_id
1 'polypeptide(L)'
;MFQLIHKQKHSKNFCKQWCQEWKQERLELWVKLYSQVEASLNDISDVRMQPSAISNYQASNDKLIQAIHDLVYNGNNAAKSSGIALCQHTLLIYQVPIGILQKLNSLILNFFWTNSQGTLSIHWTKKEQCQQHREKGSLGIRDLVTWNYALLMRQAWRIYSKPHLLLAQLYRGMYRTHSPIEITYYDNNDGSVSWGRKGLTRAASKIIQGLRWHIRNGHTVRILEGRWCNNRTINVRAQVDPNAWKDRPVSDLFNEFRTGWNIGKVRSIFPCHTTRLILAQHIRPTVSHDRLYWSLSNNGEYNSKLGYLSLMNQQTPPACNREIKLWKILWALRISTCWKVLLWKVYHNALPVGRNR
;
A
#
# COMPACT_ATOMS: atom_id res chain seq x y z
N MET A 1 -12.06 -35.49 14.74
CA MET A 1 -10.92 -34.56 14.56
C MET A 1 -9.70 -34.98 15.40
N PHE A 2 -9.82 -35.19 16.72
CA PHE A 2 -8.72 -35.70 17.57
C PHE A 2 -8.35 -37.19 17.36
N GLN A 3 -9.30 -38.05 16.96
CA GLN A 3 -9.02 -39.48 16.70
C GLN A 3 -8.27 -39.74 15.37
N LEU A 4 -8.40 -38.84 14.39
CA LEU A 4 -7.63 -38.88 13.13
C LEU A 4 -6.18 -38.46 13.35
N ILE A 5 -5.94 -37.55 14.31
CA ILE A 5 -4.60 -37.16 14.76
C ILE A 5 -3.93 -38.29 15.56
N HIS A 6 -4.70 -39.08 16.31
CA HIS A 6 -4.15 -40.21 17.08
C HIS A 6 -3.80 -41.43 16.22
N LYS A 7 -4.51 -41.68 15.10
CA LYS A 7 -4.20 -42.77 14.17
C LYS A 7 -3.00 -42.49 13.25
N GLN A 8 -2.53 -41.25 13.12
CA GLN A 8 -1.35 -40.89 12.31
C GLN A 8 -0.04 -40.78 13.12
N LYS A 9 -0.07 -41.05 14.43
CA LYS A 9 1.10 -40.99 15.33
C LYS A 9 2.25 -41.95 14.96
N HIS A 10 2.02 -42.94 14.09
CA HIS A 10 3.03 -43.94 13.72
C HIS A 10 3.90 -43.58 12.51
N SER A 11 3.72 -42.43 11.87
CA SER A 11 4.62 -42.02 10.79
C SER A 11 5.51 -40.86 11.20
N LYS A 12 6.48 -41.15 12.09
CA LYS A 12 7.72 -40.35 12.19
C LYS A 12 8.36 -40.15 10.80
N ASN A 13 8.09 -41.07 9.87
CA ASN A 13 8.49 -40.99 8.47
C ASN A 13 7.66 -39.99 7.66
N PHE A 14 6.35 -39.81 7.85
CA PHE A 14 5.57 -38.81 7.11
C PHE A 14 6.03 -37.39 7.46
N CYS A 15 6.29 -37.11 8.73
CA CYS A 15 6.81 -35.80 9.14
C CYS A 15 8.26 -35.57 8.66
N LYS A 16 9.11 -36.61 8.64
CA LYS A 16 10.48 -36.52 8.09
C LYS A 16 10.49 -36.43 6.57
N GLN A 17 9.66 -37.19 5.88
CA GLN A 17 9.56 -37.29 4.43
C GLN A 17 8.86 -36.06 3.86
N TRP A 18 7.81 -35.55 4.51
CA TRP A 18 7.21 -34.26 4.15
C TRP A 18 8.15 -33.09 4.45
N CYS A 19 8.87 -33.08 5.58
CA CYS A 19 9.88 -32.04 5.90
C CYS A 19 11.14 -32.14 5.01
N GLN A 20 11.49 -33.34 4.51
CA GLN A 20 12.55 -33.54 3.51
C GLN A 20 12.11 -33.15 2.09
N GLU A 21 10.87 -33.47 1.69
CA GLU A 21 10.29 -33.08 0.40
C GLU A 21 10.01 -31.56 0.33
N TRP A 22 9.71 -30.92 1.45
CA TRP A 22 9.55 -29.47 1.64
C TRP A 22 10.80 -28.80 2.24
N LYS A 23 11.99 -29.36 2.00
CA LYS A 23 13.33 -28.87 2.41
C LYS A 23 13.29 -27.52 3.15
N GLN A 24 13.55 -27.52 4.46
CA GLN A 24 13.60 -26.33 5.33
C GLN A 24 14.30 -25.12 4.69
N GLU A 25 15.33 -25.36 3.86
CA GLU A 25 16.01 -24.34 3.08
C GLU A 25 15.07 -23.46 2.24
N ARG A 26 14.05 -23.99 1.54
CA ARG A 26 13.21 -23.18 0.64
C ARG A 26 12.27 -22.23 1.39
N LEU A 27 11.70 -22.68 2.50
CA LEU A 27 10.82 -21.86 3.34
C LEU A 27 11.62 -20.88 4.21
N GLU A 28 12.78 -21.29 4.73
CA GLU A 28 13.69 -20.39 5.41
C GLU A 28 14.30 -19.36 4.46
N LEU A 29 14.63 -19.75 3.22
CA LEU A 29 15.03 -18.81 2.18
C LEU A 29 13.88 -17.87 1.87
N TRP A 30 12.66 -18.36 1.64
CA TRP A 30 11.50 -17.49 1.38
C TRP A 30 11.21 -16.51 2.52
N VAL A 31 11.29 -16.98 3.78
CA VAL A 31 11.09 -16.15 4.98
C VAL A 31 12.24 -15.17 5.18
N LYS A 32 13.51 -15.58 5.06
CA LYS A 32 14.70 -14.70 5.16
C LYS A 32 14.68 -13.62 4.08
N LEU A 33 14.31 -14.01 2.87
CA LEU A 33 14.22 -13.17 1.69
C LEU A 33 13.06 -12.17 1.83
N TYR A 34 11.91 -12.60 2.34
CA TYR A 34 10.78 -11.72 2.67
C TYR A 34 11.09 -10.77 3.85
N SER A 35 11.82 -11.21 4.88
CA SER A 35 12.22 -10.35 6.01
C SER A 35 13.35 -9.38 5.65
N GLN A 36 14.31 -9.78 4.81
CA GLN A 36 15.37 -8.90 4.28
C GLN A 36 14.76 -7.84 3.36
N VAL A 37 13.81 -8.22 2.51
CA VAL A 37 12.96 -7.32 1.73
C VAL A 37 12.28 -6.30 2.64
N GLU A 38 11.72 -6.73 3.76
CA GLU A 38 11.00 -5.88 4.70
C GLU A 38 11.92 -4.93 5.50
N ALA A 39 13.16 -5.33 5.77
CA ALA A 39 14.18 -4.52 6.43
C ALA A 39 14.81 -3.48 5.48
N SER A 40 15.16 -3.86 4.24
CA SER A 40 15.72 -2.96 3.22
C SER A 40 14.74 -1.87 2.76
N LEU A 41 13.44 -2.06 3.00
CA LEU A 41 12.38 -1.07 2.72
C LEU A 41 12.44 0.18 3.61
N ASN A 42 13.26 0.19 4.67
CA ASN A 42 13.37 1.34 5.57
C ASN A 42 14.49 2.33 5.21
N ASP A 43 15.48 1.96 4.40
CA ASP A 43 16.75 2.71 4.32
C ASP A 43 17.21 3.20 2.93
N ILE A 44 16.37 3.17 1.90
CA ILE A 44 16.82 3.61 0.57
C ILE A 44 16.39 5.06 0.29
N SER A 45 17.36 5.97 0.40
CA SER A 45 17.37 7.31 -0.17
C SER A 45 18.35 7.39 -1.34
N ASP A 46 17.93 8.21 -2.31
CA ASP A 46 18.64 8.72 -3.48
C ASP A 46 18.86 7.78 -4.66
N VAL A 47 18.47 8.28 -5.85
CA VAL A 47 19.24 8.25 -7.11
C VAL A 47 18.59 9.20 -8.13
N ARG A 48 19.45 10.01 -8.76
CA ARG A 48 19.24 10.90 -9.94
C ARG A 48 18.66 10.16 -11.14
N MET A 49 17.92 10.85 -12.03
CA MET A 49 17.83 10.44 -13.45
C MET A 49 17.72 11.59 -14.46
N GLN A 50 18.36 11.37 -15.62
CA GLN A 50 18.51 12.21 -16.81
C GLN A 50 17.95 11.50 -18.09
N PRO A 51 17.95 12.15 -19.29
CA PRO A 51 17.12 11.80 -20.47
C PRO A 51 17.34 10.46 -21.21
N SER A 52 18.33 9.64 -20.86
CA SER A 52 18.53 8.28 -21.41
C SER A 52 17.49 7.24 -20.94
N ALA A 53 16.33 7.71 -20.46
CA ALA A 53 15.38 6.97 -19.64
C ALA A 53 14.59 5.88 -20.38
N ILE A 54 14.52 5.87 -21.72
CA ILE A 54 13.74 4.87 -22.47
C ILE A 54 14.53 3.57 -22.66
N SER A 55 15.78 3.64 -23.14
CA SER A 55 16.64 2.45 -23.21
C SER A 55 17.03 1.96 -21.82
N ASN A 56 17.20 2.87 -20.85
CA ASN A 56 17.42 2.50 -19.45
C ASN A 56 16.21 1.84 -18.80
N TYR A 57 14.99 2.18 -19.21
CA TYR A 57 13.77 1.54 -18.72
C TYR A 57 13.59 0.13 -19.27
N GLN A 58 13.83 -0.05 -20.58
CA GLN A 58 13.85 -1.37 -21.20
C GLN A 58 14.99 -2.23 -20.63
N ALA A 59 16.21 -1.69 -20.56
CA ALA A 59 17.34 -2.38 -19.94
C ALA A 59 17.15 -2.66 -18.44
N SER A 60 16.47 -1.79 -17.69
CA SER A 60 16.13 -2.07 -16.28
C SER A 60 15.06 -3.15 -16.16
N ASN A 61 14.08 -3.18 -17.07
CA ASN A 61 13.09 -4.26 -17.13
C ASN A 61 13.74 -5.58 -17.53
N ASP A 62 14.67 -5.58 -18.49
CA ASP A 62 15.39 -6.78 -18.94
C ASP A 62 16.33 -7.29 -17.85
N LYS A 63 17.06 -6.40 -17.16
CA LYS A 63 17.86 -6.73 -15.96
C LYS A 63 16.98 -7.26 -14.83
N LEU A 64 15.77 -6.74 -14.66
CA LEU A 64 14.81 -7.22 -13.66
C LEU A 64 14.29 -8.61 -14.03
N ILE A 65 14.00 -8.87 -15.30
CA ILE A 65 13.61 -10.19 -15.81
C ILE A 65 14.76 -11.20 -15.64
N GLN A 66 15.99 -10.83 -16.00
CA GLN A 66 17.19 -11.67 -15.82
C GLN A 66 17.49 -11.94 -14.33
N ALA A 67 17.48 -10.91 -13.48
CA ALA A 67 17.69 -11.07 -12.05
C ALA A 67 16.64 -11.99 -11.42
N ILE A 68 15.40 -11.93 -11.90
CA ILE A 68 14.30 -12.81 -11.47
C ILE A 68 14.51 -14.24 -11.99
N HIS A 69 14.97 -14.40 -13.23
CA HIS A 69 15.34 -15.70 -13.78
C HIS A 69 16.46 -16.35 -12.95
N ASP A 70 17.50 -15.60 -12.60
CA ASP A 70 18.62 -16.08 -11.79
C ASP A 70 18.23 -16.35 -10.33
N LEU A 71 17.32 -15.54 -9.77
CA LEU A 71 16.67 -15.75 -8.47
C LEU A 71 15.91 -17.07 -8.41
N VAL A 72 15.16 -17.39 -9.47
CA VAL A 72 14.26 -18.54 -9.54
C VAL A 72 15.00 -19.83 -9.90
N TYR A 73 16.02 -19.76 -10.77
CA TYR A 73 16.65 -20.96 -11.34
C TYR A 73 18.10 -21.22 -10.88
N ASN A 74 18.91 -20.20 -10.53
CA ASN A 74 20.37 -20.35 -10.40
C ASN A 74 20.95 -20.14 -8.98
N GLY A 75 20.12 -19.87 -7.97
CA GLY A 75 20.58 -19.02 -6.89
C GLY A 75 21.49 -19.63 -5.82
N ASN A 76 22.74 -19.14 -5.78
CA ASN A 76 23.47 -18.82 -4.55
C ASN A 76 22.70 -17.72 -3.77
N ASN A 77 22.80 -17.74 -2.42
CA ASN A 77 22.02 -16.85 -1.55
C ASN A 77 22.26 -15.34 -1.78
N ALA A 78 23.47 -14.96 -2.21
CA ALA A 78 23.83 -13.56 -2.49
C ALA A 78 23.17 -13.01 -3.77
N ALA A 79 23.05 -13.83 -4.83
CA ALA A 79 22.36 -13.43 -6.06
C ALA A 79 20.87 -13.21 -5.80
N LYS A 80 20.29 -13.99 -4.89
CA LYS A 80 18.89 -13.84 -4.48
C LYS A 80 18.64 -12.49 -3.79
N SER A 81 19.44 -12.13 -2.78
CA SER A 81 19.27 -10.85 -2.09
C SER A 81 19.44 -9.64 -3.03
N SER A 82 20.44 -9.68 -3.91
CA SER A 82 20.74 -8.56 -4.82
C SER A 82 19.66 -8.36 -5.88
N GLY A 83 19.15 -9.44 -6.48
CA GLY A 83 18.09 -9.35 -7.48
C GLY A 83 16.80 -8.76 -6.93
N ILE A 84 16.50 -9.01 -5.66
CA ILE A 84 15.29 -8.47 -5.04
C ILE A 84 15.44 -7.01 -4.68
N ALA A 85 16.61 -6.61 -4.17
CA ALA A 85 16.90 -5.19 -3.93
C ALA A 85 16.71 -4.37 -5.23
N LEU A 86 17.17 -4.91 -6.37
CA LEU A 86 16.95 -4.30 -7.69
C LEU A 86 15.46 -4.24 -8.03
N CYS A 87 14.72 -5.34 -7.87
CA CYS A 87 13.28 -5.36 -8.12
C CYS A 87 12.53 -4.33 -7.27
N GLN A 88 12.88 -4.21 -5.99
CA GLN A 88 12.28 -3.25 -5.06
C GLN A 88 12.56 -1.81 -5.49
N HIS A 89 13.79 -1.51 -5.86
CA HIS A 89 14.18 -0.18 -6.30
C HIS A 89 13.41 0.22 -7.57
N THR A 90 13.28 -0.70 -8.54
CA THR A 90 12.50 -0.46 -9.75
C THR A 90 11.01 -0.21 -9.45
N LEU A 91 10.41 -1.00 -8.55
CA LEU A 91 9.02 -0.82 -8.11
C LEU A 91 8.78 0.46 -7.30
N LEU A 92 9.84 1.08 -6.75
CA LEU A 92 9.75 2.31 -5.98
C LEU A 92 9.81 3.57 -6.86
N ILE A 93 10.57 3.49 -7.96
CA ILE A 93 10.79 4.64 -8.85
C ILE A 93 9.77 4.67 -9.99
N TYR A 94 9.43 3.51 -10.54
CA TYR A 94 8.65 3.43 -11.77
C TYR A 94 7.31 2.75 -11.57
N GLN A 95 6.32 3.22 -12.33
CA GLN A 95 5.12 2.45 -12.56
C GLN A 95 5.41 1.38 -13.59
N VAL A 96 5.62 0.15 -13.12
CA VAL A 96 5.93 -0.99 -13.99
C VAL A 96 4.66 -1.39 -14.76
N PRO A 97 4.74 -1.81 -16.03
CA PRO A 97 3.58 -2.16 -16.82
C PRO A 97 2.84 -3.34 -16.17
N ILE A 98 1.52 -3.24 -16.11
CA ILE A 98 0.67 -4.20 -15.40
C ILE A 98 0.89 -5.63 -15.91
N GLY A 99 1.09 -5.82 -17.22
CA GLY A 99 1.35 -7.14 -17.80
C GLY A 99 2.62 -7.82 -17.26
N ILE A 100 3.69 -7.05 -17.01
CA ILE A 100 4.92 -7.59 -16.40
C ILE A 100 4.64 -7.98 -14.94
N LEU A 101 4.03 -7.09 -14.16
CA LEU A 101 3.70 -7.36 -12.76
C LEU A 101 2.75 -8.56 -12.61
N GLN A 102 1.80 -8.73 -13.51
CA GLN A 102 0.91 -9.89 -13.54
C GLN A 102 1.65 -11.18 -13.87
N LYS A 103 2.54 -11.17 -14.86
CA LYS A 103 3.42 -12.32 -15.15
C LYS A 103 4.27 -12.69 -13.93
N LEU A 104 4.84 -11.70 -13.26
CA LEU A 104 5.63 -11.91 -12.04
C LEU A 104 4.81 -12.49 -10.90
N ASN A 105 3.61 -11.96 -10.65
CA ASN A 105 2.68 -12.53 -9.69
C ASN A 105 2.38 -14.01 -10.03
N SER A 106 2.16 -14.34 -11.30
CA SER A 106 1.92 -15.72 -11.73
C SER A 106 3.14 -16.62 -11.51
N LEU A 107 4.35 -16.14 -11.78
CA LEU A 107 5.58 -16.88 -11.49
C LEU A 107 5.75 -17.14 -9.98
N ILE A 108 5.49 -16.15 -9.14
CA ILE A 108 5.55 -16.28 -7.67
C ILE A 108 4.52 -17.30 -7.18
N LEU A 109 3.30 -17.27 -7.71
CA LEU A 109 2.25 -18.22 -7.36
C LEU A 109 2.58 -19.62 -7.86
N ASN A 110 3.07 -19.74 -9.09
CA ASN A 110 3.53 -21.02 -9.63
C ASN A 110 4.61 -21.59 -8.73
N PHE A 111 5.65 -20.82 -8.41
CA PHE A 111 6.71 -21.23 -7.48
C PHE A 111 6.18 -21.70 -6.12
N PHE A 112 5.16 -21.01 -5.58
CA PHE A 112 4.54 -21.40 -4.31
C PHE A 112 3.79 -22.74 -4.39
N TRP A 113 3.18 -23.04 -5.54
CA TRP A 113 2.44 -24.29 -5.75
C TRP A 113 3.31 -25.41 -6.32
N THR A 114 4.45 -25.13 -6.97
CA THR A 114 5.32 -26.15 -7.60
C THR A 114 5.67 -27.30 -6.64
N ASN A 115 5.57 -28.53 -7.14
CA ASN A 115 5.93 -29.73 -6.37
C ASN A 115 7.46 -29.93 -6.33
N SER A 116 7.94 -30.80 -5.44
CA SER A 116 9.37 -31.14 -5.30
C SER A 116 10.03 -31.61 -6.61
N GLN A 117 9.24 -32.17 -7.54
CA GLN A 117 9.68 -32.63 -8.86
C GLN A 117 9.78 -31.52 -9.93
N GLY A 118 9.51 -30.26 -9.58
CA GLY A 118 9.61 -29.13 -10.53
C GLY A 118 8.47 -29.04 -11.55
N THR A 119 7.50 -29.95 -11.51
CA THR A 119 6.30 -29.90 -12.34
C THR A 119 5.30 -28.86 -11.83
N LEU A 120 4.64 -28.16 -12.76
CA LEU A 120 3.56 -27.24 -12.45
C LEU A 120 2.46 -28.00 -11.71
N SER A 121 2.17 -27.59 -10.47
CA SER A 121 1.12 -28.22 -9.67
C SER A 121 -0.19 -27.44 -9.76
N ILE A 122 -1.28 -28.10 -9.39
CA ILE A 122 -2.62 -27.52 -9.35
C ILE A 122 -2.64 -26.35 -8.36
N HIS A 123 -3.15 -25.20 -8.80
CA HIS A 123 -3.44 -24.06 -7.92
C HIS A 123 -4.68 -24.38 -7.10
N TRP A 124 -4.50 -24.86 -5.87
CA TRP A 124 -5.61 -25.29 -5.01
C TRP A 124 -6.46 -24.16 -4.42
N THR A 125 -5.99 -22.92 -4.50
CA THR A 125 -6.72 -21.75 -4.02
C THR A 125 -6.69 -20.63 -5.03
N LYS A 126 -7.74 -19.80 -5.03
CA LYS A 126 -7.81 -18.58 -5.84
C LYS A 126 -6.64 -17.65 -5.53
N LYS A 127 -6.14 -16.97 -6.56
CA LYS A 127 -5.02 -16.01 -6.47
C LYS A 127 -5.30 -14.92 -5.43
N GLU A 128 -6.53 -14.41 -5.39
CA GLU A 128 -6.96 -13.35 -4.49
C GLU A 128 -6.85 -13.82 -3.02
N GLN A 129 -7.15 -15.09 -2.75
CA GLN A 129 -7.04 -15.67 -1.41
C GLN A 129 -5.58 -15.75 -0.94
N CYS A 130 -4.62 -15.96 -1.85
CA CYS A 130 -3.20 -15.90 -1.53
C CYS A 130 -2.71 -14.47 -1.26
N GLN A 131 -3.29 -13.48 -1.95
CA GLN A 131 -2.77 -12.12 -2.05
C GLN A 131 -3.35 -11.08 -1.07
N GLN A 132 -4.46 -11.41 -0.40
CA GLN A 132 -5.09 -10.56 0.60
C GLN A 132 -4.17 -10.30 1.82
N HIS A 133 -4.64 -9.51 2.81
CA HIS A 133 -3.93 -9.34 4.07
C HIS A 133 -3.98 -10.60 4.92
N ARG A 134 -2.90 -10.93 5.65
CA ARG A 134 -2.83 -12.14 6.49
C ARG A 134 -3.97 -12.24 7.49
N GLU A 135 -4.39 -11.12 8.05
CA GLU A 135 -5.54 -11.04 8.98
C GLU A 135 -6.88 -11.36 8.32
N LYS A 136 -7.00 -11.28 6.99
CA LYS A 136 -8.17 -11.70 6.23
C LYS A 136 -8.09 -13.17 5.77
N GLY A 137 -7.10 -13.92 6.25
CA GLY A 137 -6.98 -15.35 5.96
C GLY A 137 -6.25 -15.70 4.69
N SER A 138 -5.31 -14.86 4.29
CA SER A 138 -4.40 -15.12 3.20
C SER A 138 -3.03 -15.58 3.69
N LEU A 139 -2.21 -16.05 2.74
CA LEU A 139 -0.81 -16.33 2.96
C LEU A 139 0.04 -15.05 3.17
N GLY A 140 -0.47 -13.90 2.72
CA GLY A 140 0.23 -12.63 2.73
C GLY A 140 1.26 -12.49 1.61
N ILE A 141 1.08 -13.20 0.49
CA ILE A 141 1.82 -12.91 -0.74
C ILE A 141 1.36 -11.53 -1.21
N ARG A 142 2.27 -10.61 -1.53
CA ARG A 142 1.86 -9.27 -1.99
C ARG A 142 1.49 -9.33 -3.46
N ASP A 143 0.36 -8.72 -3.82
CA ASP A 143 0.11 -8.40 -5.22
C ASP A 143 1.07 -7.28 -5.65
N LEU A 144 1.96 -7.59 -6.59
CA LEU A 144 2.96 -6.64 -7.06
C LEU A 144 2.37 -5.40 -7.74
N VAL A 145 1.18 -5.50 -8.35
CA VAL A 145 0.50 -4.36 -8.97
C VAL A 145 0.11 -3.35 -7.90
N THR A 146 -0.61 -3.80 -6.89
CA THR A 146 -1.04 -2.95 -5.78
C THR A 146 0.15 -2.49 -4.92
N TRP A 147 1.17 -3.33 -4.77
CA TRP A 147 2.40 -2.98 -4.06
C TRP A 147 3.20 -1.89 -4.77
N ASN A 148 3.30 -1.92 -6.10
CA ASN A 148 3.94 -0.87 -6.89
C ASN A 148 3.27 0.49 -6.66
N TYR A 149 1.93 0.56 -6.69
CA TYR A 149 1.22 1.79 -6.34
C TYR A 149 1.48 2.23 -4.90
N ALA A 150 1.46 1.31 -3.93
CA ALA A 150 1.69 1.65 -2.53
C ALA A 150 3.11 2.21 -2.27
N LEU A 151 4.11 1.77 -3.05
CA LEU A 151 5.47 2.33 -3.02
C LEU A 151 5.54 3.70 -3.70
N LEU A 152 4.95 3.86 -4.89
CA LEU A 152 4.91 5.15 -5.58
C LEU A 152 4.16 6.22 -4.77
N MET A 153 3.10 5.83 -4.05
CA MET A 153 2.39 6.70 -3.11
C MET A 153 3.31 7.18 -1.98
N ARG A 154 4.19 6.32 -1.46
CA ARG A 154 5.22 6.72 -0.48
C ARG A 154 6.14 7.76 -1.08
N GLN A 155 6.53 7.59 -2.33
CA GLN A 155 7.43 8.53 -2.99
C GLN A 155 6.76 9.88 -3.23
N ALA A 156 5.51 9.89 -3.69
CA ALA A 156 4.71 11.11 -3.81
C ALA A 156 4.56 11.82 -2.46
N TRP A 157 4.32 11.07 -1.37
CA TRP A 157 4.24 11.60 -0.01
C TRP A 157 5.57 12.19 0.48
N ARG A 158 6.70 11.55 0.19
CA ARG A 158 8.04 12.04 0.55
C ARG A 158 8.34 13.37 -0.15
N ILE A 159 8.02 13.50 -1.44
CA ILE A 159 8.20 14.74 -2.20
C ILE A 159 7.38 15.88 -1.57
N TYR A 160 6.12 15.61 -1.19
CA TYR A 160 5.27 16.60 -0.53
C TYR A 160 5.75 16.96 0.88
N SER A 161 6.03 15.96 1.73
CA SER A 161 6.29 16.18 3.16
C SER A 161 7.68 16.73 3.46
N LYS A 162 8.65 16.46 2.59
CA LYS A 162 10.07 16.82 2.79
C LYS A 162 10.59 17.59 1.57
N PRO A 163 10.22 18.87 1.43
CA PRO A 163 10.56 19.68 0.25
C PRO A 163 12.07 19.98 0.11
N HIS A 164 12.85 19.79 1.18
CA HIS A 164 14.31 19.96 1.19
C HIS A 164 15.08 18.80 0.56
N LEU A 165 14.44 17.65 0.32
CA LEU A 165 15.09 16.52 -0.33
C LEU A 165 15.50 16.89 -1.76
N LEU A 166 16.68 16.43 -2.19
CA LEU A 166 17.18 16.65 -3.55
C LEU A 166 16.13 16.24 -4.60
N LEU A 167 15.45 15.11 -4.39
CA LEU A 167 14.38 14.67 -5.28
C LEU A 167 13.21 15.66 -5.36
N ALA A 168 12.81 16.26 -4.23
CA ALA A 168 11.71 17.22 -4.19
C ALA A 168 12.13 18.54 -4.88
N GLN A 169 13.35 19.00 -4.63
CA GLN A 169 13.92 20.16 -5.30
C GLN A 169 14.06 19.95 -6.82
N LEU A 170 14.54 18.77 -7.23
CA LEU A 170 14.65 18.38 -8.63
C LEU A 170 13.27 18.30 -9.28
N TYR A 171 12.29 17.66 -8.63
CA TYR A 171 10.91 17.59 -9.13
C TYR A 171 10.34 18.99 -9.35
N ARG A 172 10.53 19.88 -8.37
CA ARG A 172 10.08 21.28 -8.44
C ARG A 172 10.77 22.06 -9.55
N GLY A 173 12.08 21.92 -9.72
CA GLY A 173 12.83 22.57 -10.80
C GLY A 173 12.42 22.07 -12.18
N MET A 174 12.28 20.75 -12.35
CA MET A 174 11.97 20.12 -13.64
C MET A 174 10.53 20.36 -14.10
N TYR A 175 9.57 20.27 -13.17
CA TYR A 175 8.14 20.31 -13.50
C TYR A 175 7.44 21.59 -13.07
N ARG A 176 8.18 22.57 -12.52
CA ARG A 176 7.67 23.86 -12.03
C ARG A 176 6.48 23.73 -11.06
N THR A 177 6.43 22.63 -10.32
CA THR A 177 5.32 22.26 -9.44
C THR A 177 5.86 21.71 -8.12
N HIS A 178 5.19 22.04 -7.01
CA HIS A 178 5.70 21.73 -5.67
C HIS A 178 5.70 20.24 -5.34
N SER A 179 4.64 19.51 -5.71
CA SER A 179 4.56 18.08 -5.48
C SER A 179 3.57 17.38 -6.43
N PRO A 180 3.72 16.07 -6.68
CA PRO A 180 2.72 15.29 -7.44
C PRO A 180 1.31 15.32 -6.80
N ILE A 181 1.26 15.43 -5.47
CA ILE A 181 0.01 15.48 -4.71
C ILE A 181 -0.70 16.80 -4.96
N GLU A 182 0.00 17.94 -4.92
CA GLU A 182 -0.62 19.24 -5.18
C GLU A 182 -1.13 19.37 -6.62
N ILE A 183 -0.38 18.86 -7.60
CA ILE A 183 -0.85 18.83 -9.00
C ILE A 183 -2.16 18.05 -9.07
N THR A 184 -2.18 16.81 -8.59
CA THR A 184 -3.41 16.01 -8.63
C THR A 184 -4.56 16.55 -7.77
N TYR A 185 -4.27 17.40 -6.80
CA TYR A 185 -5.27 18.02 -5.94
C TYR A 185 -5.88 19.28 -6.57
N TYR A 186 -5.08 20.11 -7.26
CA TYR A 186 -5.48 21.43 -7.74
C TYR A 186 -5.51 21.57 -9.27
N ASP A 187 -4.71 20.79 -9.98
CA ASP A 187 -4.44 20.93 -11.41
C ASP A 187 -4.77 19.61 -12.11
N ASN A 188 -5.97 19.53 -12.70
CA ASN A 188 -6.44 18.35 -13.44
C ASN A 188 -5.68 18.12 -14.76
N ASN A 189 -4.60 18.85 -15.01
CA ASN A 189 -3.90 18.84 -16.27
C ASN A 189 -2.83 17.74 -16.33
N ASP A 190 -3.09 16.66 -17.06
CA ASP A 190 -2.16 15.56 -17.31
C ASP A 190 -1.24 15.83 -18.52
N GLY A 191 -0.73 17.05 -18.65
CA GLY A 191 0.27 17.44 -19.67
C GLY A 191 1.66 16.82 -19.43
N SER A 192 1.73 15.67 -18.76
CA SER A 192 2.97 15.10 -18.25
C SER A 192 3.85 14.51 -19.37
N VAL A 193 5.11 14.97 -19.44
CA VAL A 193 6.06 14.63 -20.52
C VAL A 193 6.85 13.34 -20.21
N SER A 194 6.97 12.92 -18.94
CA SER A 194 7.79 11.76 -18.54
C SER A 194 7.00 10.63 -17.87
N TRP A 195 7.41 9.37 -18.11
CA TRP A 195 6.80 8.18 -17.49
C TRP A 195 6.91 8.17 -15.96
N GLY A 196 8.02 8.66 -15.41
CA GLY A 196 8.19 8.80 -13.95
C GLY A 196 7.17 9.77 -13.34
N ARG A 197 6.93 10.92 -13.99
CA ARG A 197 5.89 11.86 -13.55
C ARG A 197 4.51 11.24 -13.68
N LYS A 198 4.19 10.59 -14.81
CA LYS A 198 2.91 9.87 -15.00
C LYS A 198 2.65 8.85 -13.89
N GLY A 199 3.65 8.05 -13.55
CA GLY A 199 3.56 7.07 -12.47
C GLY A 199 3.28 7.71 -11.10
N LEU A 200 4.01 8.79 -10.78
CA LEU A 200 3.81 9.53 -9.53
C LEU A 200 2.45 10.22 -9.46
N THR A 201 1.99 10.86 -10.54
CA THR A 201 0.66 11.49 -10.63
C THR A 201 -0.45 10.45 -10.46
N ARG A 202 -0.34 9.29 -11.11
CA ARG A 202 -1.30 8.19 -10.94
C ARG A 202 -1.31 7.62 -9.53
N ALA A 203 -0.15 7.53 -8.87
CA ALA A 203 -0.09 7.14 -7.47
C ALA A 203 -0.66 8.23 -6.55
N ALA A 204 -0.44 9.51 -6.88
CA ALA A 204 -0.96 10.64 -6.14
C ALA A 204 -2.50 10.72 -6.18
N SER A 205 -3.14 10.38 -7.30
CA SER A 205 -4.61 10.30 -7.36
C SER A 205 -5.18 9.22 -6.43
N LYS A 206 -4.42 8.15 -6.15
CA LYS A 206 -4.78 7.11 -5.17
C LYS A 206 -4.54 7.56 -3.74
N ILE A 207 -3.42 8.22 -3.44
CA ILE A 207 -3.15 8.72 -2.07
C ILE A 207 -4.10 9.85 -1.67
N ILE A 208 -4.58 10.70 -2.58
CA ILE A 208 -5.54 11.76 -2.20
C ILE A 208 -6.79 11.20 -1.51
N GLN A 209 -7.19 9.96 -1.83
CA GLN A 209 -8.38 9.36 -1.24
C GLN A 209 -8.30 9.17 0.29
N GLY A 210 -7.12 8.91 0.84
CA GLY A 210 -6.92 8.77 2.30
C GLY A 210 -6.24 9.98 2.96
N LEU A 211 -5.90 11.02 2.20
CA LEU A 211 -5.35 12.27 2.73
C LEU A 211 -6.44 13.16 3.31
N ARG A 212 -6.13 13.84 4.41
CA ARG A 212 -7.01 14.77 5.11
C ARG A 212 -6.27 16.04 5.48
N TRP A 213 -7.01 17.13 5.57
CA TRP A 213 -6.47 18.41 6.01
C TRP A 213 -6.57 18.54 7.52
N HIS A 214 -5.43 18.85 8.14
CA HIS A 214 -5.37 19.34 9.50
C HIS A 214 -5.31 20.87 9.47
N ILE A 215 -6.37 21.52 9.91
CA ILE A 215 -6.52 22.97 9.89
C ILE A 215 -5.67 23.59 10.99
N ARG A 216 -4.88 24.60 10.62
CA ARG A 216 -4.05 25.39 11.51
C ARG A 216 -4.40 26.87 11.32
N ASN A 217 -3.78 27.55 10.36
CA ASN A 217 -4.07 28.95 10.08
C ASN A 217 -5.30 29.14 9.18
N GLY A 218 -5.79 28.07 8.53
CA GLY A 218 -7.02 28.05 7.73
C GLY A 218 -6.93 28.77 6.39
N HIS A 219 -5.76 29.27 6.00
CA HIS A 219 -5.58 30.09 4.80
C HIS A 219 -5.35 29.25 3.54
N THR A 220 -4.88 28.02 3.68
CA THR A 220 -4.50 27.17 2.54
C THR A 220 -5.68 26.35 2.02
N VAL A 221 -6.58 25.96 2.93
CA VAL A 221 -7.70 25.08 2.61
C VAL A 221 -8.94 25.90 2.25
N ARG A 222 -9.55 25.60 1.10
CA ARG A 222 -10.86 26.12 0.70
C ARG A 222 -11.98 25.38 1.41
N ILE A 223 -13.03 26.10 1.77
CA ILE A 223 -14.14 25.58 2.59
C ILE A 223 -14.81 24.36 1.95
N LEU A 224 -15.13 24.41 0.65
CA LEU A 224 -15.93 23.38 -0.03
C LEU A 224 -15.08 22.31 -0.75
N GLU A 225 -13.85 22.63 -1.13
CA GLU A 225 -12.96 21.72 -1.89
C GLU A 225 -12.09 20.84 -0.97
N GLY A 226 -11.88 21.27 0.28
CA GLY A 226 -11.04 20.57 1.24
C GLY A 226 -11.71 19.38 1.94
N ARG A 227 -11.03 18.22 2.02
CA ARG A 227 -11.41 17.12 2.93
C ARG A 227 -10.91 17.37 4.35
N TRP A 228 -11.43 18.41 4.99
CA TRP A 228 -11.03 18.83 6.33
C TRP A 228 -12.05 18.43 7.42
N CYS A 229 -13.31 18.15 7.06
CA CYS A 229 -14.35 17.72 8.01
C CYS A 229 -14.91 16.34 7.64
N ASN A 230 -14.89 15.41 8.60
CA ASN A 230 -15.52 14.08 8.53
C ASN A 230 -15.22 13.25 7.25
N ASN A 231 -13.97 13.25 6.80
CA ASN A 231 -13.49 12.43 5.69
C ASN A 231 -14.18 12.64 4.33
N ARG A 232 -14.98 13.71 4.18
CA ARG A 232 -15.75 14.02 2.97
C ARG A 232 -15.63 15.51 2.65
N THR A 233 -16.01 15.88 1.44
CA THR A 233 -16.27 17.28 1.11
C THR A 233 -17.55 17.72 1.81
N ILE A 234 -17.59 19.00 2.19
CA ILE A 234 -18.70 19.58 2.93
C ILE A 234 -19.62 20.30 1.96
N ASN A 235 -20.93 20.16 2.17
CA ASN A 235 -21.94 20.91 1.42
C ASN A 235 -22.54 22.02 2.29
N VAL A 236 -22.86 23.14 1.65
CA VAL A 236 -23.63 24.24 2.26
C VAL A 236 -25.10 23.85 2.41
N ARG A 237 -25.86 24.65 3.18
CA ARG A 237 -27.33 24.52 3.24
C ARG A 237 -27.95 24.77 1.87
N ALA A 238 -29.11 24.16 1.62
CA ALA A 238 -29.85 24.34 0.36
C ALA A 238 -30.23 25.80 0.07
N GLN A 239 -30.39 26.65 1.09
CA GLN A 239 -30.72 28.06 0.93
C GLN A 239 -29.51 28.98 0.68
N VAL A 240 -28.28 28.45 0.69
CA VAL A 240 -27.05 29.22 0.54
C VAL A 240 -26.44 28.93 -0.82
N ASP A 241 -26.11 29.97 -1.58
CA ASP A 241 -25.41 29.80 -2.87
C ASP A 241 -24.01 29.19 -2.63
N PRO A 242 -23.73 27.99 -3.14
CA PRO A 242 -22.41 27.37 -3.02
C PRO A 242 -21.30 28.20 -3.69
N ASN A 243 -21.60 28.96 -4.74
CA ASN A 243 -20.60 29.73 -5.48
C ASN A 243 -20.02 30.85 -4.64
N ALA A 244 -20.81 31.45 -3.73
CA ALA A 244 -20.34 32.47 -2.80
C ALA A 244 -19.24 31.97 -1.84
N TRP A 245 -19.14 30.65 -1.64
CA TRP A 245 -18.24 30.01 -0.67
C TRP A 245 -17.18 29.11 -1.31
N LYS A 246 -17.15 28.99 -2.63
CA LYS A 246 -16.27 28.07 -3.36
C LYS A 246 -14.78 28.41 -3.17
N ASP A 247 -14.42 29.67 -3.36
CA ASP A 247 -13.03 30.15 -3.28
C ASP A 247 -12.65 30.70 -1.90
N ARG A 248 -13.56 30.59 -0.92
CA ARG A 248 -13.35 31.11 0.44
C ARG A 248 -12.46 30.18 1.27
N PRO A 249 -11.44 30.70 1.97
CA PRO A 249 -10.59 29.90 2.85
C PRO A 249 -11.32 29.53 4.15
N VAL A 250 -10.91 28.44 4.79
CA VAL A 250 -11.48 27.98 6.07
C VAL A 250 -11.28 29.02 7.18
N SER A 251 -10.25 29.85 7.09
CA SER A 251 -10.00 30.97 8.01
C SER A 251 -11.19 31.93 8.12
N ASP A 252 -12.02 32.06 7.08
CA ASP A 252 -13.20 32.92 7.09
C ASP A 252 -14.27 32.42 8.06
N LEU A 253 -14.19 31.16 8.52
CA LEU A 253 -15.09 30.59 9.52
C LEU A 253 -14.61 30.82 10.95
N PHE A 254 -13.44 31.43 11.17
CA PHE A 254 -12.91 31.71 12.49
C PHE A 254 -13.60 32.92 13.13
N ASN A 255 -13.56 32.99 14.47
CA ASN A 255 -13.99 34.17 15.22
C ASN A 255 -12.98 35.32 15.06
N GLU A 256 -13.40 36.53 15.45
CA GLU A 256 -12.58 37.76 15.34
C GLU A 256 -11.22 37.61 16.03
N PHE A 257 -11.21 36.97 17.21
CA PHE A 257 -9.99 36.73 18.00
C PHE A 257 -9.16 35.52 17.55
N ARG A 258 -9.59 34.78 16.51
CA ARG A 258 -8.95 33.53 16.04
C ARG A 258 -8.61 32.55 17.17
N THR A 259 -9.50 32.40 18.13
CA THR A 259 -9.41 31.41 19.22
C THR A 259 -10.33 30.21 19.00
N GLY A 260 -11.21 30.27 18.00
CA GLY A 260 -12.12 29.18 17.66
C GLY A 260 -13.01 29.51 16.46
N TRP A 261 -14.04 28.71 16.26
CA TRP A 261 -15.02 28.90 15.18
C TRP A 261 -15.99 30.05 15.50
N ASN A 262 -16.39 30.79 14.47
CA ASN A 262 -17.54 31.71 14.57
C ASN A 262 -18.84 30.89 14.50
N ILE A 263 -19.44 30.65 15.67
CA ILE A 263 -20.61 29.79 15.82
C ILE A 263 -21.80 30.27 14.98
N GLY A 264 -22.05 31.59 14.96
CA GLY A 264 -23.16 32.17 14.19
C GLY A 264 -22.99 31.94 12.69
N LYS A 265 -21.77 32.20 12.19
CA LYS A 265 -21.42 32.04 10.78
C LYS A 265 -21.45 30.57 10.34
N VAL A 266 -20.91 29.65 11.14
CA VAL A 266 -20.95 28.21 10.81
C VAL A 266 -22.39 27.67 10.83
N ARG A 267 -23.24 28.14 11.75
CA ARG A 267 -24.65 27.76 11.81
C ARG A 267 -25.45 28.27 10.62
N SER A 268 -25.15 29.46 10.09
CA SER A 268 -25.88 29.99 8.93
C SER A 268 -25.51 29.29 7.62
N ILE A 269 -24.26 28.84 7.48
CA ILE A 269 -23.74 28.27 6.21
C ILE A 269 -24.02 26.78 6.08
N PHE A 270 -23.89 26.00 7.16
CA PHE A 270 -23.87 24.53 7.10
C PHE A 270 -25.11 23.86 7.71
N PRO A 271 -25.51 22.67 7.23
CA PRO A 271 -26.55 21.86 7.86
C PRO A 271 -26.18 21.47 9.30
N CYS A 272 -27.19 21.24 10.14
CA CYS A 272 -27.00 20.96 11.58
C CYS A 272 -26.01 19.81 11.86
N HIS A 273 -26.03 18.74 11.06
CA HIS A 273 -25.09 17.62 11.20
C HIS A 273 -23.63 18.07 10.95
N THR A 274 -23.38 18.78 9.86
CA THR A 274 -22.08 19.33 9.50
C THR A 274 -21.59 20.36 10.51
N THR A 275 -22.47 21.27 10.94
CA THR A 275 -22.14 22.28 11.96
C THR A 275 -21.62 21.63 13.24
N ARG A 276 -22.28 20.56 13.71
CA ARG A 276 -21.81 19.82 14.90
C ARG A 276 -20.41 19.26 14.71
N LEU A 277 -20.11 18.71 13.54
CA LEU A 277 -18.79 18.15 13.24
C LEU A 277 -17.71 19.24 13.17
N ILE A 278 -18.01 20.38 12.54
CA ILE A 278 -17.09 21.52 12.48
C ILE A 278 -16.81 22.05 13.89
N LEU A 279 -17.87 22.31 14.67
CA LEU A 279 -17.73 22.86 16.02
C LEU A 279 -17.05 21.90 17.00
N ALA A 280 -17.13 20.57 16.77
CA ALA A 280 -16.42 19.57 17.56
C ALA A 280 -14.90 19.55 17.27
N GLN A 281 -14.45 20.09 16.14
CA GLN A 281 -13.03 20.23 15.86
C GLN A 281 -12.44 21.36 16.69
N HIS A 282 -11.49 21.02 17.55
CA HIS A 282 -10.74 22.01 18.30
C HIS A 282 -9.70 22.69 17.41
N ILE A 283 -9.84 23.99 17.19
CA ILE A 283 -8.83 24.81 16.51
C ILE A 283 -8.03 25.57 17.56
N ARG A 284 -6.70 25.50 17.46
CA ARG A 284 -5.82 26.56 17.97
C ARG A 284 -5.08 27.13 16.78
N PRO A 285 -5.49 28.30 16.26
CA PRO A 285 -4.81 28.93 15.15
C PRO A 285 -3.36 29.23 15.53
N THR A 286 -2.48 28.38 15.02
CA THR A 286 -1.03 28.56 15.10
C THR A 286 -0.54 29.32 13.88
N VAL A 287 0.61 30.00 13.99
CA VAL A 287 1.25 30.73 12.86
C VAL A 287 1.58 29.82 11.67
N SER A 288 1.74 28.53 11.91
CA SER A 288 2.05 27.53 10.89
C SER A 288 0.89 27.23 9.93
N HIS A 289 1.26 26.97 8.68
CA HIS A 289 0.37 26.59 7.57
C HIS A 289 -0.41 25.30 7.81
N ASP A 290 -1.59 25.21 7.18
CA ASP A 290 -2.39 23.99 7.12
C ASP A 290 -1.58 22.84 6.51
N ARG A 291 -1.81 21.61 7.00
CA ARG A 291 -1.01 20.45 6.58
C ARG A 291 -1.89 19.27 6.22
N LEU A 292 -1.56 18.58 5.13
CA LEU A 292 -2.14 17.27 4.83
C LEU A 292 -1.53 16.19 5.75
N TYR A 293 -2.37 15.27 6.20
CA TYR A 293 -1.96 14.08 6.93
C TYR A 293 -2.67 12.83 6.37
N TRP A 294 -2.03 11.68 6.53
CA TRP A 294 -2.59 10.39 6.15
C TRP A 294 -3.50 9.85 7.25
N SER A 295 -4.80 9.74 6.96
CA SER A 295 -5.82 9.41 7.98
C SER A 295 -5.72 8.02 8.58
N LEU A 296 -5.05 7.07 7.91
CA LEU A 296 -4.92 5.69 8.41
C LEU A 296 -3.72 5.51 9.35
N SER A 297 -2.89 6.54 9.54
CA SER A 297 -1.69 6.49 10.37
C SER A 297 -1.86 7.37 11.61
N ASN A 298 -1.46 6.85 12.78
CA ASN A 298 -1.56 7.57 14.05
C ASN A 298 -0.70 8.84 14.07
N ASN A 299 0.44 8.83 13.38
CA ASN A 299 1.37 9.96 13.34
C ASN A 299 1.08 10.90 12.15
N GLY A 300 0.06 10.61 11.34
CA GLY A 300 -0.27 11.37 10.14
C GLY A 300 0.70 11.18 8.97
N GLU A 301 1.74 10.37 9.12
CA GLU A 301 2.68 10.04 8.03
C GLU A 301 2.23 8.82 7.22
N TYR A 302 2.52 8.83 5.92
CA TYR A 302 2.20 7.71 5.04
C TYR A 302 3.13 6.51 5.28
N ASN A 303 2.53 5.31 5.35
CA ASN A 303 3.23 4.04 5.41
C ASN A 303 2.76 3.14 4.26
N SER A 304 3.70 2.59 3.46
CA SER A 304 3.38 1.71 2.33
C SER A 304 2.58 0.47 2.72
N LYS A 305 2.75 -0.08 3.93
CA LYS A 305 1.95 -1.22 4.41
C LYS A 305 0.49 -0.85 4.57
N LEU A 306 0.21 0.30 5.19
CA LEU A 306 -1.14 0.82 5.37
C LEU A 306 -1.75 1.29 4.05
N GLY A 307 -0.96 1.89 3.17
CA GLY A 307 -1.38 2.25 1.82
C GLY A 307 -1.77 1.02 0.99
N TYR A 308 -0.96 -0.04 1.01
CA TYR A 308 -1.29 -1.32 0.38
C TYR A 308 -2.60 -1.90 0.92
N LEU A 309 -2.76 -1.92 2.25
CA LEU A 309 -3.99 -2.40 2.88
C LEU A 309 -5.21 -1.58 2.47
N SER A 310 -5.06 -0.25 2.40
CA SER A 310 -6.11 0.66 1.93
C SER A 310 -6.55 0.35 0.50
N LEU A 311 -5.60 0.14 -0.42
CA LEU A 311 -5.90 -0.20 -1.81
C LEU A 311 -6.57 -1.58 -1.92
N MET A 312 -6.11 -2.55 -1.13
CA MET A 312 -6.70 -3.89 -1.09
C MET A 312 -8.12 -3.90 -0.53
N ASN A 313 -8.40 -3.09 0.48
CA ASN A 313 -9.74 -2.96 1.06
C ASN A 313 -10.74 -2.30 0.12
N GLN A 314 -10.29 -1.51 -0.87
CA GLN A 314 -11.16 -0.97 -1.90
C GLN A 314 -11.57 -2.02 -2.94
N GLN A 315 -10.73 -3.04 -3.15
CA GLN A 315 -10.96 -4.09 -4.15
C GLN A 315 -11.71 -5.30 -3.58
N THR A 316 -11.70 -5.49 -2.25
CA THR A 316 -12.25 -6.68 -1.60
C THR A 316 -13.40 -6.33 -0.66
N PRO A 317 -14.48 -7.12 -0.64
CA PRO A 317 -15.55 -6.94 0.33
C PRO A 317 -15.02 -7.09 1.76
N PRO A 318 -15.65 -6.43 2.76
CA PRO A 318 -15.27 -6.58 4.15
C PRO A 318 -15.45 -8.04 4.59
N ALA A 319 -14.37 -8.64 5.14
CA ALA A 319 -14.42 -9.99 5.69
C ALA A 319 -15.20 -10.02 7.01
N CYS A 320 -15.77 -11.18 7.36
CA CYS A 320 -16.51 -11.33 8.61
C CYS A 320 -15.57 -11.23 9.83
N ASN A 321 -16.00 -10.51 10.87
CA ASN A 321 -15.18 -10.26 12.07
C ASN A 321 -14.66 -11.53 12.77
N ARG A 322 -15.38 -12.66 12.66
CA ARG A 322 -14.97 -13.93 13.27
C ARG A 322 -13.74 -14.54 12.58
N GLU A 323 -13.68 -14.49 11.26
CA GLU A 323 -12.54 -14.99 10.48
C GLU A 323 -11.28 -14.18 10.79
N ILE A 324 -11.41 -12.86 10.93
CA ILE A 324 -10.29 -11.97 11.25
C ILE A 324 -9.63 -12.34 12.59
N LYS A 325 -10.43 -12.68 13.61
CA LYS A 325 -9.91 -13.10 14.92
C LYS A 325 -9.14 -14.42 14.83
N LEU A 326 -9.65 -15.40 14.08
CA LEU A 326 -8.98 -16.70 13.91
C LEU A 326 -7.61 -16.54 13.26
N TRP A 327 -7.52 -15.75 12.18
CA TRP A 327 -6.25 -15.57 11.47
C TRP A 327 -5.23 -14.77 12.26
N LYS A 328 -5.66 -13.76 13.02
CA LYS A 328 -4.78 -13.06 13.96
C LYS A 328 -4.12 -14.01 14.95
N ILE A 329 -4.90 -14.93 15.52
CA ILE A 329 -4.39 -15.95 16.44
C ILE A 329 -3.41 -16.87 15.71
N LEU A 330 -3.81 -17.45 14.58
CA LEU A 330 -2.98 -18.41 13.83
C LEU A 330 -1.62 -17.82 13.42
N TRP A 331 -1.59 -16.58 12.94
CA TRP A 331 -0.35 -15.93 12.53
C TRP A 331 0.51 -15.49 13.72
N ALA A 332 -0.10 -15.19 14.88
CA ALA A 332 0.59 -14.83 16.12
C ALA A 332 1.18 -16.04 16.87
N LEU A 333 0.73 -17.27 16.59
CA LEU A 333 1.26 -18.49 17.22
C LEU A 333 2.79 -18.59 17.09
N ARG A 334 3.48 -18.98 18.17
CA ARG A 334 4.92 -19.25 18.18
C ARG A 334 5.25 -20.65 17.64
N ILE A 335 4.75 -20.96 16.44
CA ILE A 335 5.03 -22.20 15.70
C ILE A 335 5.79 -21.88 14.41
N SER A 336 6.48 -22.87 13.84
CA SER A 336 7.21 -22.66 12.59
C SER A 336 6.26 -22.27 11.45
N THR A 337 6.77 -21.48 10.50
CA THR A 337 5.98 -20.99 9.35
C THR A 337 5.41 -22.13 8.52
N CYS A 338 6.10 -23.27 8.42
CA CYS A 338 5.63 -24.46 7.73
C CYS A 338 4.29 -24.96 8.30
N TRP A 339 4.16 -25.00 9.63
CA TRP A 339 2.91 -25.42 10.29
C TRP A 339 1.78 -24.40 10.08
N LYS A 340 2.08 -23.11 10.09
CA LYS A 340 1.08 -22.07 9.80
C LYS A 340 0.52 -22.20 8.38
N VAL A 341 1.41 -22.43 7.40
CA VAL A 341 1.02 -22.64 6.00
C VAL A 341 0.23 -23.94 5.84
N LEU A 342 0.61 -25.01 6.54
CA LEU A 342 -0.15 -26.27 6.52
C LEU A 342 -1.57 -26.06 7.06
N LEU A 343 -1.71 -25.43 8.24
CA LEU A 343 -3.02 -25.14 8.84
C LEU A 343 -3.87 -24.25 7.93
N TRP A 344 -3.24 -23.26 7.28
CA TRP A 344 -3.90 -22.43 6.27
C TRP A 344 -4.41 -23.27 5.10
N LYS A 345 -3.59 -24.19 4.56
CA LYS A 345 -4.02 -25.10 3.48
C LYS A 345 -5.16 -26.02 3.91
N VAL A 346 -5.12 -26.55 5.14
CA VAL A 346 -6.21 -27.37 5.70
C VAL A 346 -7.51 -26.58 5.73
N TYR A 347 -7.48 -25.35 6.24
CA TYR A 347 -8.68 -24.50 6.35
C TYR A 347 -9.30 -24.21 4.97
N HIS A 348 -8.46 -23.95 3.96
CA HIS A 348 -8.90 -23.64 2.60
C HIS A 348 -9.13 -24.88 1.71
N ASN A 349 -9.15 -26.09 2.29
CA ASN A 349 -9.25 -27.35 1.54
C ASN A 349 -8.19 -27.50 0.43
N ALA A 350 -7.03 -26.88 0.61
CA ALA A 350 -5.96 -26.79 -0.37
C ALA A 350 -4.92 -27.92 -0.26
N LEU A 351 -5.33 -29.06 0.31
CA LEU A 351 -4.54 -30.27 0.38
C LEU A 351 -5.06 -31.29 -0.63
N PRO A 352 -4.18 -32.04 -1.32
CA PRO A 352 -4.57 -33.11 -2.22
C PRO A 352 -5.06 -34.31 -1.41
N VAL A 353 -6.33 -34.28 -1.02
CA VAL A 353 -7.06 -35.43 -0.45
C VAL A 353 -8.05 -35.93 -1.49
N GLY A 354 -8.35 -37.24 -1.52
CA GLY A 354 -9.22 -37.84 -2.54
C GLY A 354 -10.63 -37.24 -2.63
N ARG A 355 -11.05 -36.46 -1.62
CA ARG A 355 -12.33 -35.73 -1.60
C ARG A 355 -12.31 -34.39 -2.35
N ASN A 356 -11.11 -33.88 -2.65
CA ASN A 356 -10.89 -32.57 -3.28
C ASN A 356 -10.37 -32.71 -4.72
N ARG A 357 -10.34 -33.93 -5.27
CA ARG A 357 -9.82 -34.22 -6.62
C ARG A 357 -10.90 -34.22 -7.67
#